data_AF-A0A6P2N5Q5-F1
#
_entry.id   AF-A0A6P2N5Q5-F1
#
_cell.length_a   1.000
_cell.length_b   1.000
_cell.length_c   1.000
_cell.angle_alpha   90.00
_cell.angle_beta   90.00
_cell.angle_gamma   90.00
#
_symmetry.space_group_name_H-M   'P 1'
#
loop_
_entity.id
_entity.type
_entity.pdbx_description
1 polymer ?
#
loop_
_entity_poly.entity_id
_entity_poly.type
_entity_poly.pdbx_seq_one_letter_code
_entity_poly.pdbx_strand_id
1 'polypeptide(L)'
;MQTEHPSRATLAVRKGNDARRAGIRAGGIRGRLPCFLMVVFLFGMMLAATAEAREDYFTIRNSPGQIKPSPPMAFTVDGDRVAYYSLGRDLDIMPPAKYSGIGKYTAQLTDQYRTKLDQLKRILAGGEIASVPGRNIGSVLAYSFDLNGKRYEGNLQYRYSDPIGGTLSFLYSLAQDLLDRGTPEINLRPAFTAHAASGNLVVEVVFGNDGAQEVVIDGPEKWLPQRVDPKKQYVYIGALNDARVGFDVQLVEKYLSPASRPYASSISVKPGQRVKVEFVVPYDELTFDPGSSAQQIQGGTFLMVGVANVDIQSPAAMKGKAFIRMDEQPAVDLTER
;
A
#
# COMPACT_ATOMS: atom_id res chain seq x y z
N MET A 1 -1.57 -54.84 -3.19
CA MET A 1 -2.97 -54.72 -3.68
C MET A 1 -3.10 -53.31 -4.24
N GLN A 2 -2.77 -52.95 -5.48
CA GLN A 2 -3.04 -53.52 -6.82
C GLN A 2 -4.52 -53.53 -7.22
N THR A 3 -4.89 -52.53 -8.03
CA THR A 3 -5.67 -52.53 -9.29
C THR A 3 -5.83 -51.04 -9.69
N GLU A 4 -5.89 -50.55 -10.92
CA GLU A 4 -5.65 -50.99 -12.31
C GLU A 4 -5.65 -49.71 -13.19
N HIS A 5 -5.01 -49.79 -14.36
CA HIS A 5 -4.92 -48.84 -15.49
C HIS A 5 -6.26 -48.72 -16.30
N PRO A 6 -6.38 -48.12 -17.52
CA PRO A 6 -5.59 -47.11 -18.30
C PRO A 6 -6.43 -46.04 -19.07
N SER A 7 -5.71 -45.17 -19.81
CA SER A 7 -5.83 -44.95 -21.28
C SER A 7 -6.29 -43.59 -21.85
N ARG A 8 -5.52 -43.21 -22.87
CA ARG A 8 -5.55 -42.03 -23.76
C ARG A 8 -6.78 -42.01 -24.68
N ALA A 9 -7.22 -40.81 -25.04
CA ALA A 9 -7.92 -40.56 -26.30
C ALA A 9 -7.40 -39.28 -27.00
N THR A 10 -7.03 -39.49 -28.27
CA THR A 10 -6.55 -38.56 -29.27
C THR A 10 -7.71 -37.75 -29.86
N LEU A 11 -7.53 -36.46 -30.15
CA LEU A 11 -8.52 -35.66 -30.89
C LEU A 11 -7.96 -35.23 -32.26
N ALA A 12 -8.71 -35.62 -33.28
CA ALA A 12 -8.37 -35.54 -34.69
C ALA A 12 -8.77 -34.19 -35.33
N VAL A 13 -7.99 -33.84 -36.35
CA VAL A 13 -8.19 -32.75 -37.31
C VAL A 13 -9.41 -33.02 -38.20
N ARG A 14 -10.19 -31.97 -38.52
CA ARG A 14 -11.06 -31.95 -39.71
C ARG A 14 -11.00 -30.59 -40.41
N LYS A 15 -10.90 -30.65 -41.74
CA LYS A 15 -10.63 -29.58 -42.72
C LYS A 15 -11.79 -29.54 -43.74
N GLY A 16 -12.07 -28.36 -44.30
CA GLY A 16 -12.96 -28.14 -45.47
C GLY A 16 -14.36 -27.62 -45.09
N ASN A 17 -14.98 -26.65 -45.75
CA ASN A 17 -14.84 -26.18 -47.13
C ASN A 17 -15.41 -24.74 -47.32
N ASP A 18 -14.90 -24.06 -48.35
CA ASP A 18 -15.30 -22.76 -48.89
C ASP A 18 -16.76 -22.67 -49.38
N ALA A 19 -17.33 -21.46 -49.32
CA ALA A 19 -18.27 -20.96 -50.33
C ALA A 19 -18.19 -19.41 -50.48
N ARG A 20 -18.22 -18.97 -51.74
CA ARG A 20 -17.90 -17.64 -52.28
C ARG A 20 -19.11 -16.70 -52.41
N ARG A 21 -18.79 -15.39 -52.39
CA ARG A 21 -19.33 -14.24 -53.17
C ARG A 21 -20.82 -13.87 -53.07
N ALA A 22 -21.06 -12.61 -52.72
CA ALA A 22 -21.71 -11.60 -53.59
C ALA A 22 -21.43 -10.19 -53.05
N GLY A 23 -20.99 -9.28 -53.93
CA GLY A 23 -20.86 -7.86 -53.62
C GLY A 23 -22.03 -7.06 -54.18
N ILE A 24 -22.38 -5.95 -53.52
CA ILE A 24 -23.19 -4.86 -54.09
C ILE A 24 -22.55 -3.53 -53.67
N ARG A 25 -22.48 -2.62 -54.64
CA ARG A 25 -21.92 -1.26 -54.57
C ARG A 25 -23.03 -0.21 -54.36
N ALA A 26 -22.63 0.88 -53.71
CA ALA A 26 -22.98 2.29 -53.95
C ALA A 26 -24.21 2.96 -53.28
N GLY A 27 -23.97 4.19 -52.83
CA GLY A 27 -24.90 5.21 -52.29
C GLY A 27 -24.64 5.45 -50.80
N GLY A 28 -23.93 6.48 -50.32
CA GLY A 28 -23.99 7.90 -50.66
C GLY A 28 -24.96 8.61 -49.70
N ILE A 29 -24.46 9.32 -48.68
CA ILE A 29 -24.95 10.62 -48.14
C ILE A 29 -24.13 11.03 -46.90
N ARG A 30 -23.81 12.32 -46.89
CA ARG A 30 -23.05 13.11 -45.91
C ARG A 30 -23.65 13.07 -44.50
N GLY A 31 -22.79 12.94 -43.49
CA GLY A 31 -23.07 13.26 -42.08
C GLY A 31 -21.76 13.67 -41.38
N ARG A 32 -21.78 14.81 -40.70
CA ARG A 32 -20.65 15.50 -40.05
C ARG A 32 -20.17 14.75 -38.77
N LEU A 33 -18.84 14.73 -38.55
CA LEU A 33 -18.01 14.61 -37.30
C LEU A 33 -18.44 13.63 -36.16
N PRO A 34 -17.56 13.16 -35.25
CA PRO A 34 -16.15 13.52 -35.03
C PRO A 34 -15.18 12.32 -34.93
N CYS A 35 -13.88 12.63 -35.03
CA CYS A 35 -12.80 11.77 -34.58
C CYS A 35 -13.01 11.40 -33.10
N PHE A 36 -13.20 10.11 -32.83
CA PHE A 36 -13.05 9.58 -31.48
C PHE A 36 -11.57 9.68 -31.08
N LEU A 37 -11.23 10.75 -30.37
CA LEU A 37 -10.02 10.81 -29.57
C LEU A 37 -10.15 9.74 -28.49
N MET A 38 -9.40 8.65 -28.62
CA MET A 38 -9.23 7.67 -27.55
C MET A 38 -8.52 8.38 -26.40
N VAL A 39 -9.27 8.82 -25.40
CA VAL A 39 -8.73 9.27 -24.11
C VAL A 39 -8.21 8.02 -23.41
N VAL A 40 -6.92 7.75 -23.56
CA VAL A 40 -6.19 6.82 -22.70
C VAL A 40 -6.14 7.46 -21.32
N PHE A 41 -6.97 6.97 -20.39
CA PHE A 41 -6.84 7.24 -18.97
C PHE A 41 -5.54 6.60 -18.46
N LEU A 42 -4.42 7.32 -18.63
CA LEU A 42 -3.21 7.12 -17.84
C LEU A 42 -3.51 7.67 -16.44
N PHE A 43 -3.88 6.79 -15.51
CA PHE A 43 -3.78 7.08 -14.08
C PHE A 43 -2.28 7.15 -13.72
N GLY A 44 -1.65 8.26 -14.10
CA GLY A 44 -0.45 8.74 -13.45
C GLY A 44 -0.87 9.28 -12.09
N MET A 45 -0.39 8.66 -11.01
CA MET A 45 -0.22 9.41 -9.78
C MET A 45 0.67 10.59 -10.13
N MET A 46 0.10 11.80 -10.16
CA MET A 46 0.86 13.03 -10.06
C MET A 46 1.61 12.97 -8.72
N LEU A 47 2.86 12.53 -8.74
CA LEU A 47 3.86 13.21 -7.92
C LEU A 47 3.83 14.66 -8.37
N ALA A 48 3.71 15.57 -7.41
CA ALA A 48 3.62 16.99 -7.64
C ALA A 48 4.63 17.44 -8.70
N ALA A 49 4.15 17.78 -9.89
CA ALA A 49 4.88 18.62 -10.82
C ALA A 49 4.77 20.05 -10.29
N THR A 50 5.57 20.36 -9.27
CA THR A 50 5.97 21.74 -8.96
C THR A 50 7.33 21.94 -9.60
N ALA A 51 7.43 22.95 -10.47
CA ALA A 51 8.70 23.44 -10.99
C ALA A 51 9.69 23.67 -9.82
N GLU A 52 10.96 23.25 -10.01
CA GLU A 52 12.12 23.36 -9.08
C GLU A 52 12.39 22.27 -8.02
N ALA A 53 11.95 21.02 -8.16
CA ALA A 53 12.60 19.94 -7.41
C ALA A 53 13.87 19.45 -8.15
N ARG A 54 15.02 20.08 -7.89
CA ARG A 54 16.36 19.59 -8.34
C ARG A 54 16.79 18.29 -7.63
N GLU A 55 16.05 17.88 -6.61
CA GLU A 55 16.35 16.70 -5.81
C GLU A 55 16.45 15.44 -6.68
N ASP A 56 17.39 14.58 -6.32
CA ASP A 56 17.42 13.24 -6.86
C ASP A 56 16.32 12.43 -6.18
N TYR A 57 15.61 11.58 -6.93
CA TYR A 57 14.63 10.67 -6.37
C TYR A 57 14.85 9.24 -6.85
N PHE A 58 14.53 8.30 -5.95
CA PHE A 58 14.58 6.87 -6.21
C PHE A 58 13.34 6.23 -5.59
N THR A 59 12.56 5.54 -6.41
CA THR A 59 11.29 4.93 -5.97
C THR A 59 11.21 3.48 -6.42
N ILE A 60 11.19 2.54 -5.48
CA ILE A 60 10.90 1.13 -5.76
C ILE A 60 9.40 0.89 -5.57
N ARG A 61 8.74 0.41 -6.62
CA ARG A 61 7.30 0.10 -6.63
C ARG A 61 7.03 -1.26 -7.27
N ASN A 62 5.86 -1.80 -7.02
CA ASN A 62 5.45 -3.07 -7.61
C ASN A 62 5.24 -2.95 -9.12
N SER A 63 5.53 -4.02 -9.87
CA SER A 63 5.27 -4.08 -11.31
C SER A 63 3.79 -3.86 -11.65
N PRO A 64 3.46 -3.30 -12.82
CA PRO A 64 2.07 -3.16 -13.27
C PRO A 64 1.30 -4.49 -13.25
N GLY A 65 0.02 -4.41 -12.87
CA GLY A 65 -0.90 -5.55 -12.87
C GLY A 65 -1.02 -6.31 -11.54
N GLN A 66 -0.26 -5.94 -10.51
CA GLN A 66 -0.34 -6.64 -9.22
C GLN A 66 -1.67 -6.35 -8.53
N ILE A 67 -2.27 -7.41 -7.98
CA ILE A 67 -3.62 -7.39 -7.40
C ILE A 67 -3.67 -6.57 -6.11
N LYS A 68 -2.55 -6.44 -5.38
CA LYS A 68 -2.44 -5.69 -4.13
C LYS A 68 -1.05 -5.06 -3.99
N PRO A 69 -0.73 -4.02 -4.78
CA PRO A 69 0.59 -3.42 -4.75
C PRO A 69 0.87 -2.82 -3.37
N SER A 70 2.10 -3.00 -2.87
CA SER A 70 2.56 -2.27 -1.70
C SER A 70 2.71 -0.79 -2.04
N PRO A 71 2.58 0.12 -1.05
CA PRO A 71 3.05 1.49 -1.19
C PRO A 71 4.52 1.50 -1.66
N PRO A 72 4.90 2.49 -2.50
CA PRO A 72 6.25 2.56 -3.01
C PRO A 72 7.24 2.93 -1.89
N MET A 73 8.42 2.31 -1.91
CA MET A 73 9.58 2.77 -1.13
C MET A 73 10.20 3.96 -1.87
N ALA A 74 10.19 5.14 -1.29
CA ALA A 74 10.68 6.35 -1.94
C ALA A 74 11.77 7.06 -1.14
N PHE A 75 12.77 7.54 -1.85
CA PHE A 75 13.85 8.37 -1.31
C PHE A 75 13.97 9.65 -2.12
N THR A 76 14.29 10.75 -1.44
CA THR A 76 14.87 11.93 -2.09
C THR A 76 16.24 12.22 -1.50
N VAL A 77 17.12 12.77 -2.33
CA VAL A 77 18.47 13.19 -1.95
C VAL A 77 18.69 14.62 -2.42
N ASP A 78 19.01 15.49 -1.48
CA ASP A 78 19.35 16.89 -1.69
C ASP A 78 20.74 17.16 -1.09
N GLY A 79 21.75 17.22 -1.96
CA GLY A 79 23.14 17.26 -1.56
C GLY A 79 23.49 16.07 -0.65
N ASP A 80 23.76 16.37 0.61
CA ASP A 80 24.17 15.39 1.63
C ASP A 80 22.99 14.90 2.46
N ARG A 81 21.80 15.49 2.31
CA ARG A 81 20.61 15.10 3.05
C ARG A 81 19.83 14.05 2.26
N VAL A 82 19.44 12.98 2.94
CA VAL A 82 18.51 11.99 2.40
C VAL A 82 17.21 12.03 3.19
N ALA A 83 16.09 11.88 2.49
CA ALA A 83 14.78 11.64 3.05
C ALA A 83 14.24 10.27 2.61
N TYR A 84 13.71 9.51 3.55
CA TYR A 84 12.93 8.30 3.30
C TYR A 84 11.46 8.54 3.63
N TYR A 85 10.58 8.12 2.73
CA TYR A 85 9.14 8.26 2.83
C TYR A 85 8.54 6.88 3.07
N SER A 86 8.28 6.57 4.34
CA SER A 86 7.67 5.33 4.80
C SER A 86 6.15 5.44 4.65
N LEU A 87 5.58 4.72 3.68
CA LEU A 87 4.14 4.65 3.47
C LEU A 87 3.55 3.28 3.85
N GLY A 88 4.37 2.39 4.42
CA GLY A 88 3.88 1.18 5.10
C GLY A 88 4.53 -0.13 4.72
N ARG A 89 3.86 -0.92 3.87
CA ARG A 89 4.34 -2.24 3.39
C ARG A 89 5.58 -2.17 2.49
N ASP A 90 6.27 -1.04 2.45
CA ASP A 90 7.50 -0.85 1.69
C ASP A 90 8.65 -1.69 2.26
N LEU A 91 8.59 -2.05 3.55
CA LEU A 91 9.58 -2.88 4.25
C LEU A 91 9.04 -4.21 4.75
N ASP A 92 8.24 -4.94 3.94
CA ASP A 92 8.04 -6.40 4.11
C ASP A 92 9.38 -7.16 3.81
N ILE A 93 10.52 -6.66 4.30
CA ILE A 93 11.84 -7.28 4.28
C ILE A 93 12.04 -8.16 5.51
N MET A 94 12.95 -9.13 5.43
CA MET A 94 13.38 -9.93 6.58
C MET A 94 14.76 -9.44 7.06
N PRO A 95 14.93 -9.09 8.36
CA PRO A 95 13.91 -9.06 9.40
C PRO A 95 12.90 -7.91 9.20
N PRO A 96 11.63 -8.07 9.64
CA PRO A 96 10.63 -7.00 9.56
C PRO A 96 11.10 -5.74 10.28
N ALA A 97 10.80 -4.57 9.72
CA ALA A 97 11.02 -3.30 10.40
C ALA A 97 10.21 -3.26 11.71
N LYS A 98 10.80 -2.71 12.78
CA LYS A 98 10.08 -2.47 14.04
C LYS A 98 9.03 -1.36 13.93
N TYR A 99 9.13 -0.52 12.90
CA TYR A 99 8.22 0.58 12.64
C TYR A 99 7.07 0.12 11.76
N SER A 100 5.84 0.26 12.27
CA SER A 100 4.60 -0.17 11.64
C SER A 100 3.75 0.99 11.09
N GLY A 101 4.19 2.25 11.31
CA GLY A 101 3.49 3.49 10.96
C GLY A 101 3.85 4.07 9.58
N ILE A 102 3.49 5.34 9.36
CA ILE A 102 3.92 6.15 8.20
C ILE A 102 4.79 7.31 8.62
N GLY A 103 5.72 7.74 7.78
CA GLY A 103 6.56 8.86 8.14
C GLY A 103 7.53 9.34 7.06
N LYS A 104 8.11 10.50 7.34
CA LYS A 104 9.21 11.07 6.58
C LYS A 104 10.39 11.18 7.54
N TYR A 105 11.46 10.47 7.21
CA TYR A 105 12.66 10.36 8.04
C TYR A 105 13.83 10.95 7.29
N THR A 106 14.60 11.81 7.94
CA THR A 106 15.75 12.46 7.30
C THR A 106 17.04 12.22 8.06
N ALA A 107 18.15 12.15 7.34
CA ALA A 107 19.48 12.09 7.91
C ALA A 107 20.51 12.68 6.93
N GLN A 108 21.72 12.90 7.43
CA GLN A 108 22.88 13.11 6.58
C GLN A 108 23.34 11.76 6.02
N LEU A 109 23.71 11.74 4.74
CA LEU A 109 24.29 10.58 4.08
C LEU A 109 25.68 10.29 4.64
N THR A 110 25.88 9.06 5.08
CA THR A 110 27.22 8.56 5.38
C THR A 110 28.01 8.35 4.08
N ASP A 111 29.34 8.40 4.15
CA ASP A 111 30.22 8.13 3.01
C ASP A 111 29.93 6.78 2.35
N GLN A 112 29.55 5.79 3.18
CA GLN A 112 29.15 4.47 2.72
C GLN A 112 27.92 4.54 1.81
N TYR A 113 26.84 5.22 2.23
CA TYR A 113 25.61 5.31 1.43
C TYR A 113 25.80 6.23 0.21
N ARG A 114 26.57 7.31 0.36
CA ARG A 114 26.94 8.20 -0.74
C ARG A 114 27.64 7.42 -1.87
N THR A 115 28.66 6.64 -1.53
CA THR A 115 29.40 5.83 -2.51
C THR A 115 28.48 4.85 -3.25
N LYS A 116 27.54 4.22 -2.55
CA LYS A 116 26.57 3.28 -3.15
C LYS A 116 25.56 3.99 -4.05
N LEU A 117 25.08 5.17 -3.65
CA LEU A 117 24.20 6.01 -4.49
C LEU A 117 24.92 6.45 -5.77
N ASP A 118 26.16 6.90 -5.67
CA ASP A 118 26.96 7.32 -6.84
C ASP A 118 27.26 6.14 -7.78
N GLN A 119 27.46 4.94 -7.23
CA GLN A 119 27.55 3.72 -8.04
C GLN A 119 26.23 3.41 -8.75
N LEU A 120 25.10 3.48 -8.06
CA LEU A 120 23.78 3.27 -8.65
C LEU A 120 23.50 4.27 -9.78
N LYS A 121 23.77 5.56 -9.56
CA LYS A 121 23.62 6.60 -10.59
C LYS A 121 24.44 6.30 -11.84
N ARG A 122 25.71 5.89 -11.68
CA ARG A 122 26.57 5.51 -12.82
C ARG A 122 26.03 4.33 -13.60
N ILE A 123 25.57 3.28 -12.92
CA ILE A 123 24.96 2.09 -13.55
C ILE A 123 23.72 2.49 -14.37
N LEU A 124 22.83 3.28 -13.76
CA LEU A 124 21.59 3.74 -14.42
C LEU A 124 21.88 4.69 -15.60
N ALA A 125 22.87 5.57 -15.47
CA ALA A 125 23.30 6.49 -16.51
C ALA A 125 24.01 5.78 -17.69
N GLY A 126 24.75 4.71 -17.40
CA GLY A 126 25.44 3.90 -18.39
C GLY A 126 24.53 2.98 -19.20
N GLY A 127 23.30 2.73 -18.72
CA GLY A 127 22.36 1.82 -19.39
C GLY A 127 22.84 0.36 -19.38
N GLU A 128 23.73 0.00 -18.44
CA GLU A 128 24.37 -1.32 -18.38
C GLU A 128 23.38 -2.45 -18.04
N ILE A 129 22.21 -2.10 -17.52
CA ILE A 129 21.20 -3.05 -17.07
C ILE A 129 19.93 -2.86 -17.91
N ALA A 130 19.61 -3.89 -18.69
CA ALA A 130 18.39 -3.92 -19.45
C ALA A 130 17.18 -4.10 -18.52
N SER A 131 16.13 -3.31 -18.76
CA SER A 131 14.83 -3.51 -18.14
C SER A 131 14.22 -4.84 -18.62
N VAL A 132 13.63 -5.59 -17.70
CA VAL A 132 12.87 -6.80 -18.00
C VAL A 132 11.39 -6.42 -18.01
N PRO A 133 10.77 -6.11 -19.16
CA PRO A 133 9.38 -5.67 -19.20
C PRO A 133 8.44 -6.84 -18.92
N GLY A 134 7.35 -6.58 -18.18
CA GLY A 134 6.29 -7.56 -17.98
C GLY A 134 5.25 -7.15 -16.95
N ARG A 135 4.15 -7.90 -16.87
CA ARG A 135 3.14 -7.72 -15.82
C ARG A 135 3.37 -8.73 -14.72
N ASN A 136 3.26 -8.32 -13.46
CA ASN A 136 3.39 -9.20 -12.29
C ASN A 136 4.74 -9.92 -12.14
N ILE A 137 5.82 -9.42 -12.75
CA ILE A 137 7.11 -10.14 -12.78
C ILE A 137 8.12 -9.66 -11.73
N GLY A 138 7.83 -8.61 -10.96
CA GLY A 138 8.77 -8.10 -9.95
C GLY A 138 8.51 -6.65 -9.54
N SER A 139 9.57 -5.85 -9.56
CA SER A 139 9.59 -4.47 -9.09
C SER A 139 10.02 -3.52 -10.21
N VAL A 140 9.70 -2.24 -10.04
CA VAL A 140 10.13 -1.14 -10.90
C VAL A 140 10.85 -0.13 -10.03
N LEU A 141 12.10 0.17 -10.38
CA LEU A 141 12.82 1.34 -9.88
C LEU A 141 12.52 2.51 -10.81
N ALA A 142 11.74 3.49 -10.35
CA ALA A 142 11.64 4.79 -10.97
C ALA A 142 12.74 5.69 -10.39
N TYR A 143 13.41 6.47 -11.24
CA TYR A 143 14.51 7.33 -10.80
C TYR A 143 14.54 8.64 -11.58
N SER A 144 15.05 9.68 -10.94
CA SER A 144 15.56 10.87 -11.61
C SER A 144 16.68 11.47 -10.79
N PHE A 145 17.81 11.79 -11.42
CA PHE A 145 18.95 12.34 -10.72
C PHE A 145 19.83 13.20 -11.63
N ASP A 146 20.60 14.11 -11.05
CA ASP A 146 21.71 14.76 -11.75
C ASP A 146 23.00 13.93 -11.63
N LEU A 147 23.71 13.79 -12.75
CA LEU A 147 25.07 13.26 -12.78
C LEU A 147 25.88 14.07 -13.78
N ASN A 148 26.93 14.74 -13.28
CA ASN A 148 27.84 15.59 -14.07
C ASN A 148 27.10 16.70 -14.86
N GLY A 149 26.09 17.32 -14.27
CA GLY A 149 25.32 18.42 -14.89
C GLY A 149 24.32 17.96 -15.95
N LYS A 150 24.07 16.65 -16.05
CA LYS A 150 23.04 16.06 -16.91
C LYS A 150 22.00 15.36 -16.04
N ARG A 151 20.73 15.70 -16.28
CA ARG A 151 19.59 15.01 -15.67
C ARG A 151 19.35 13.67 -16.37
N TYR A 152 19.23 12.62 -15.58
CA TYR A 152 18.79 11.29 -16.00
C TYR A 152 17.44 11.01 -15.39
N GLU A 153 16.56 10.36 -16.14
CA GLU A 153 15.25 9.91 -15.66
C GLU A 153 14.84 8.62 -16.34
N GLY A 154 14.12 7.75 -15.64
CA GLY A 154 13.70 6.49 -16.22
C GLY A 154 12.97 5.56 -15.27
N ASN A 155 12.58 4.41 -15.82
CA ASN A 155 12.01 3.28 -15.09
C ASN A 155 12.77 2.02 -15.47
N LEU A 156 13.35 1.34 -14.48
CA LEU A 156 13.99 0.04 -14.63
C LEU A 156 13.11 -1.03 -13.98
N GLN A 157 12.53 -1.92 -14.80
CA GLN A 157 11.80 -3.06 -14.31
C GLN A 157 12.74 -4.25 -14.12
N TYR A 158 12.66 -4.92 -12.98
CA TYR A 158 13.57 -6.00 -12.60
C TYR A 158 12.88 -7.05 -11.71
N ARG A 159 13.43 -8.26 -11.70
CA ARG A 159 13.10 -9.30 -10.72
C ARG A 159 14.07 -9.22 -9.55
N TYR A 160 13.61 -9.55 -8.35
CA TYR A 160 14.49 -9.55 -7.17
C TYR A 160 15.73 -10.45 -7.32
N SER A 161 15.61 -11.54 -8.08
CA SER A 161 16.71 -12.47 -8.39
C SER A 161 17.73 -11.95 -9.39
N ASP A 162 17.46 -10.82 -10.06
CA ASP A 162 18.37 -10.26 -11.06
C ASP A 162 19.57 -9.60 -10.36
N PRO A 163 20.75 -9.48 -11.02
CA PRO A 163 21.94 -8.86 -10.43
C PRO A 163 21.70 -7.46 -9.83
N ILE A 164 20.78 -6.69 -10.44
CA ILE A 164 20.38 -5.37 -9.94
C ILE A 164 19.71 -5.43 -8.56
N GLY A 165 19.04 -6.53 -8.21
CA GLY A 165 18.45 -6.70 -6.87
C GLY A 165 19.51 -6.62 -5.77
N GLY A 166 20.68 -7.23 -5.99
CA GLY A 166 21.84 -7.10 -5.11
C GLY A 166 22.34 -5.66 -5.01
N THR A 167 22.42 -4.94 -6.13
CA THR A 167 22.80 -3.52 -6.18
C THR A 167 21.80 -2.63 -5.46
N LEU A 168 20.49 -2.93 -5.49
CA LEU A 168 19.46 -2.13 -4.84
C LEU A 168 19.24 -2.48 -3.37
N SER A 169 19.83 -3.58 -2.88
CA SER A 169 19.70 -4.03 -1.49
C SER A 169 20.05 -2.94 -0.46
N PHE A 170 21.00 -2.06 -0.77
CA PHE A 170 21.39 -1.00 0.17
C PHE A 170 20.29 0.03 0.42
N LEU A 171 19.34 0.22 -0.51
CA LEU A 171 18.22 1.12 -0.31
C LEU A 171 17.33 0.62 0.83
N TYR A 172 17.16 -0.70 0.95
CA TYR A 172 16.46 -1.31 2.08
C TYR A 172 17.20 -1.10 3.40
N SER A 173 18.54 -1.26 3.42
CA SER A 173 19.34 -0.94 4.60
C SER A 173 19.28 0.54 4.98
N LEU A 174 19.30 1.43 3.99
CA LEU A 174 19.18 2.88 4.19
C LEU A 174 17.81 3.26 4.75
N ALA A 175 16.72 2.68 4.24
CA ALA A 175 15.38 2.87 4.80
C ALA A 175 15.31 2.41 6.26
N GLN A 176 15.84 1.22 6.58
CA GLN A 176 15.87 0.71 7.95
C GLN A 176 16.68 1.64 8.88
N ASP A 177 17.86 2.10 8.45
CA ASP A 177 18.67 3.03 9.23
C ASP A 177 17.97 4.39 9.45
N LEU A 178 17.24 4.89 8.45
CA LEU A 178 16.45 6.12 8.56
C LEU A 178 15.27 5.96 9.51
N LEU A 179 14.62 4.79 9.54
CA LEU A 179 13.57 4.50 10.51
C LEU A 179 14.12 4.39 11.94
N ASP A 180 15.28 3.75 12.11
CA ASP A 180 15.83 3.49 13.43
C ASP A 180 16.54 4.72 14.04
N ARG A 181 17.18 5.54 13.20
CA ARG A 181 18.10 6.61 13.64
C ARG A 181 17.89 7.96 12.96
N GLY A 182 17.04 8.04 11.94
CA GLY A 182 16.75 9.30 11.26
C GLY A 182 15.90 10.24 12.11
N THR A 183 15.95 11.52 11.79
CA THR A 183 15.09 12.53 12.40
C THR A 183 13.68 12.44 11.79
N PRO A 184 12.63 12.16 12.59
CA PRO A 184 11.26 12.11 12.10
C PRO A 184 10.74 13.52 11.83
N GLU A 185 10.50 13.86 10.57
CA GLU A 185 9.71 15.05 10.23
C GLU A 185 8.21 14.76 10.35
N ILE A 186 7.83 13.51 10.03
CA ILE A 186 6.47 12.98 10.16
C ILE A 186 6.62 11.58 10.72
N ASN A 187 5.83 11.24 11.75
CA ASN A 187 5.84 9.91 12.37
C ASN A 187 4.44 9.62 12.90
N LEU A 188 3.53 9.21 12.01
CA LEU A 188 2.17 8.83 12.37
C LEU A 188 2.12 7.33 12.66
N ARG A 189 1.83 7.00 13.91
CA ARG A 189 1.73 5.62 14.39
C ARG A 189 0.33 5.36 14.95
N PRO A 190 -0.60 4.84 14.15
CA PRO A 190 -1.88 4.39 14.66
C PRO A 190 -1.69 3.12 15.50
N ALA A 191 -2.30 3.13 16.67
CA ALA A 191 -2.51 1.96 17.50
C ALA A 191 -4.01 1.79 17.75
N PHE A 192 -4.45 0.60 18.14
CA PHE A 192 -5.83 0.40 18.55
C PHE A 192 -5.88 -0.34 19.88
N THR A 193 -6.96 -0.15 20.63
CA THR A 193 -7.36 -1.00 21.75
C THR A 193 -8.78 -1.47 21.51
N ALA A 194 -9.16 -2.58 22.13
CA ALA A 194 -10.51 -3.10 22.04
C ALA A 194 -10.98 -3.63 23.41
N HIS A 195 -12.29 -3.54 23.66
CA HIS A 195 -12.92 -4.15 24.83
C HIS A 195 -14.40 -4.42 24.57
N ALA A 196 -14.99 -5.31 25.38
CA ALA A 196 -16.42 -5.57 25.37
C ALA A 196 -17.17 -4.49 26.18
N ALA A 197 -18.31 -4.02 25.65
CA ALA A 197 -19.25 -3.17 26.39
C ALA A 197 -20.70 -3.42 25.94
N SER A 198 -21.50 -4.04 26.81
CA SER A 198 -22.96 -4.19 26.66
C SER A 198 -23.42 -4.69 25.28
N GLY A 199 -22.94 -5.85 24.83
CA GLY A 199 -23.25 -6.43 23.51
C GLY A 199 -22.50 -5.80 22.34
N ASN A 200 -21.51 -4.94 22.61
CA ASN A 200 -20.72 -4.26 21.59
C ASN A 200 -19.23 -4.55 21.77
N LEU A 201 -18.52 -4.59 20.64
CA LEU A 201 -17.09 -4.41 20.55
C LEU A 201 -16.81 -2.91 20.47
N VAL A 202 -16.14 -2.35 21.49
CA VAL A 202 -15.64 -0.99 21.45
C VAL A 202 -14.20 -1.04 20.97
N VAL A 203 -13.90 -0.31 19.90
CA VAL A 203 -12.54 -0.16 19.35
C VAL A 203 -12.13 1.29 19.42
N GLU A 204 -11.02 1.57 20.09
CA GLU A 204 -10.42 2.90 20.10
C GLU A 204 -9.19 2.89 19.20
N VAL A 205 -9.17 3.71 18.15
CA VAL A 205 -7.99 3.92 17.31
C VAL A 205 -7.33 5.22 17.74
N VAL A 206 -6.07 5.15 18.16
CA VAL A 206 -5.27 6.29 18.58
C VAL A 206 -4.25 6.60 17.51
N PHE A 207 -4.39 7.76 16.89
CA PHE A 207 -3.41 8.31 15.96
C PHE A 207 -2.45 9.22 16.72
N GLY A 208 -1.22 8.76 16.93
CA GLY A 208 -0.14 9.58 17.50
C GLY A 208 0.78 10.11 16.39
N ASN A 209 1.25 11.35 16.54
CA ASN A 209 2.23 11.95 15.64
C ASN A 209 3.45 12.47 16.42
N ASP A 210 4.54 11.72 16.40
CA ASP A 210 5.79 12.10 17.08
C ASP A 210 6.74 12.90 16.16
N GLY A 211 6.27 13.28 14.96
CA GLY A 211 7.01 14.12 14.02
C GLY A 211 6.86 15.61 14.30
N ALA A 212 7.51 16.43 13.47
CA ALA A 212 7.51 17.89 13.55
C ALA A 212 6.41 18.58 12.73
N GLN A 213 5.72 17.85 11.85
CA GLN A 213 4.68 18.39 10.97
C GLN A 213 3.31 17.77 11.27
N GLU A 214 2.24 18.57 11.15
CA GLU A 214 0.87 18.06 11.22
C GLU A 214 0.59 17.10 10.05
N VAL A 215 -0.16 16.03 10.34
CA VAL A 215 -0.63 15.06 9.35
C VAL A 215 -2.14 15.09 9.31
N VAL A 216 -2.70 15.23 8.12
CA VAL A 216 -4.15 15.14 7.90
C VAL A 216 -4.42 13.91 7.05
N ILE A 217 -5.28 13.03 7.55
CA ILE A 217 -5.79 11.87 6.81
C ILE A 217 -7.30 11.96 6.64
N ASP A 218 -7.79 11.30 5.61
CA ASP A 218 -9.21 11.10 5.38
C ASP A 218 -9.87 10.30 6.51
N GLY A 219 -11.03 10.78 6.98
CA GLY A 219 -11.78 10.17 8.08
C GLY A 219 -12.73 9.03 7.66
N PRO A 220 -13.42 8.42 8.65
CA PRO A 220 -14.31 7.27 8.48
C PRO A 220 -15.45 7.40 7.46
N GLU A 221 -15.87 8.61 7.10
CA GLU A 221 -16.86 8.88 6.03
C GLU A 221 -16.37 8.33 4.68
N LYS A 222 -15.05 8.31 4.47
CA LYS A 222 -14.42 7.82 3.24
C LYS A 222 -13.98 6.36 3.32
N TRP A 223 -14.06 5.75 4.51
CA TRP A 223 -13.65 4.37 4.73
C TRP A 223 -14.79 3.44 4.35
N LEU A 224 -14.45 2.37 3.61
CA LEU A 224 -15.46 1.50 3.03
C LEU A 224 -15.68 0.24 3.87
N PRO A 225 -16.94 -0.24 3.99
CA PRO A 225 -17.32 -1.34 4.87
C PRO A 225 -16.95 -2.72 4.30
N GLN A 226 -16.14 -2.78 3.23
CA GLN A 226 -15.83 -4.04 2.55
C GLN A 226 -14.39 -4.03 2.04
N ARG A 227 -13.66 -5.12 2.33
CA ARG A 227 -12.28 -5.36 1.91
C ARG A 227 -12.13 -5.82 0.45
N VAL A 228 -12.97 -5.33 -0.45
CA VAL A 228 -13.06 -5.86 -1.83
C VAL A 228 -12.04 -5.22 -2.78
N ASP A 229 -11.54 -4.02 -2.48
CA ASP A 229 -10.56 -3.34 -3.34
C ASP A 229 -9.40 -2.74 -2.51
N PRO A 230 -8.14 -3.15 -2.75
CA PRO A 230 -6.99 -2.57 -2.08
C PRO A 230 -6.72 -1.10 -2.43
N LYS A 231 -7.41 -0.54 -3.42
CA LYS A 231 -7.38 0.89 -3.73
C LYS A 231 -8.32 1.70 -2.85
N LYS A 232 -9.26 1.06 -2.16
CA LYS A 232 -10.22 1.71 -1.28
C LYS A 232 -9.63 1.96 0.10
N GLN A 233 -10.08 3.03 0.74
CA GLN A 233 -9.70 3.35 2.11
C GLN A 233 -10.50 2.47 3.08
N TYR A 234 -9.87 1.97 4.13
CA TYR A 234 -10.50 1.14 5.15
C TYR A 234 -9.67 1.12 6.43
N VAL A 235 -10.33 0.86 7.54
CA VAL A 235 -9.69 0.39 8.77
C VAL A 235 -10.33 -0.93 9.16
N TYR A 236 -9.50 -1.94 9.41
CA TYR A 236 -9.91 -3.32 9.64
C TYR A 236 -9.34 -3.79 10.98
N ILE A 237 -10.17 -4.48 11.76
CA ILE A 237 -9.77 -5.22 12.95
C ILE A 237 -10.15 -6.68 12.72
N GLY A 238 -9.20 -7.58 12.92
CA GLY A 238 -9.41 -9.03 12.91
C GLY A 238 -9.11 -9.61 14.29
N ALA A 239 -9.83 -10.65 14.67
CA ALA A 239 -9.70 -11.32 15.95
C ALA A 239 -9.76 -12.83 15.80
N LEU A 240 -8.98 -13.55 16.62
CA LEU A 240 -8.97 -15.01 16.67
C LEU A 240 -8.69 -15.47 18.11
N ASN A 241 -9.45 -16.45 18.61
CA ASN A 241 -9.17 -17.11 19.88
C ASN A 241 -8.70 -18.57 19.71
N ASP A 242 -8.28 -19.19 20.81
CA ASP A 242 -7.77 -20.56 20.84
C ASP A 242 -8.82 -21.62 20.45
N ALA A 243 -10.10 -21.30 20.63
CA ALA A 243 -11.23 -22.13 20.18
C ALA A 243 -11.52 -22.01 18.68
N ARG A 244 -10.66 -21.29 17.93
CA ARG A 244 -10.80 -20.97 16.50
C ARG A 244 -12.07 -20.21 16.17
N VAL A 245 -12.57 -19.43 17.12
CA VAL A 245 -13.57 -18.41 16.84
C VAL A 245 -12.84 -17.21 16.26
N GLY A 246 -13.05 -16.99 14.96
CA GLY A 246 -12.46 -15.90 14.21
C GLY A 246 -13.54 -14.94 13.73
N PHE A 247 -13.28 -13.64 13.84
CA PHE A 247 -14.15 -12.61 13.28
C PHE A 247 -13.36 -11.40 12.83
N ASP A 248 -14.01 -10.58 12.02
CA ASP A 248 -13.50 -9.29 11.61
C ASP A 248 -14.56 -8.20 11.53
N VAL A 249 -14.09 -6.96 11.55
CA VAL A 249 -14.90 -5.76 11.38
C VAL A 249 -14.15 -4.71 10.57
N GLN A 250 -14.89 -3.97 9.75
CA GLN A 250 -14.42 -2.74 9.13
C GLN A 250 -14.98 -1.54 9.88
N LEU A 251 -14.09 -0.70 10.39
CA LEU A 251 -14.48 0.53 11.10
C LEU A 251 -14.88 1.57 10.06
N VAL A 252 -16.09 2.12 10.21
CA VAL A 252 -16.70 3.09 9.29
C VAL A 252 -17.52 4.11 10.09
N GLU A 253 -17.93 5.20 9.44
CA GLU A 253 -18.66 6.31 10.08
C GLU A 253 -19.86 5.87 10.93
N LYS A 254 -20.66 4.89 10.48
CA LYS A 254 -21.88 4.48 11.20
C LYS A 254 -21.61 3.96 12.62
N TYR A 255 -20.40 3.47 12.89
CA TYR A 255 -20.00 2.96 14.21
C TYR A 255 -19.35 4.03 15.08
N LEU A 256 -19.16 5.27 14.60
CA LEU A 256 -18.51 6.32 15.40
C LEU A 256 -19.31 6.65 16.66
N SER A 257 -18.61 6.67 17.79
CA SER A 257 -19.20 7.15 19.02
C SER A 257 -19.52 8.64 18.92
N PRO A 258 -20.49 9.17 19.70
CA PRO A 258 -20.87 10.58 19.65
C PRO A 258 -19.70 11.54 19.82
N ALA A 259 -18.72 11.19 20.68
CA ALA A 259 -17.52 11.99 20.91
C ALA A 259 -16.56 11.99 19.71
N SER A 260 -16.61 10.96 18.87
CA SER A 260 -15.70 10.77 17.74
C SER A 260 -16.26 11.25 16.41
N ARG A 261 -17.55 11.62 16.35
CA ARG A 261 -18.20 12.17 15.14
C ARG A 261 -17.49 13.37 14.50
N PRO A 262 -16.85 14.30 15.24
CA PRO A 262 -16.09 15.39 14.62
C PRO A 262 -14.96 14.92 13.71
N TYR A 263 -14.49 13.68 13.84
CA TYR A 263 -13.44 13.07 13.02
C TYR A 263 -13.96 12.35 11.77
N ALA A 264 -15.28 12.34 11.53
CA ALA A 264 -15.90 11.59 10.43
C ALA A 264 -15.30 11.93 9.06
N SER A 265 -15.13 13.21 8.75
CA SER A 265 -14.65 13.64 7.43
C SER A 265 -13.12 13.64 7.31
N SER A 266 -12.42 13.97 8.40
CA SER A 266 -10.97 14.17 8.42
C SER A 266 -10.41 14.02 9.84
N ILE A 267 -9.20 13.48 9.92
CA ILE A 267 -8.44 13.35 11.17
C ILE A 267 -7.15 14.15 11.00
N SER A 268 -7.02 15.25 11.76
CA SER A 268 -5.79 16.04 11.83
C SER A 268 -5.02 15.74 13.11
N VAL A 269 -3.75 15.38 12.98
CA VAL A 269 -2.87 15.00 14.10
C VAL A 269 -1.65 15.92 14.12
N LYS A 270 -1.65 16.87 15.06
CA LYS A 270 -0.54 17.81 15.25
C LYS A 270 0.68 17.14 15.88
N PRO A 271 1.87 17.73 15.75
CA PRO A 271 3.07 17.29 16.46
C PRO A 271 2.84 17.09 17.96
N GLY A 272 3.21 15.92 18.48
CA GLY A 272 3.03 15.52 19.88
C GLY A 272 1.59 15.25 20.30
N GLN A 273 0.60 15.40 19.41
CA GLN A 273 -0.79 15.14 19.71
C GLN A 273 -1.13 13.66 19.55
N ARG A 274 -2.05 13.19 20.38
CA ARG A 274 -2.76 11.92 20.20
C ARG A 274 -4.23 12.21 19.95
N VAL A 275 -4.76 11.71 18.83
CA VAL A 275 -6.17 11.80 18.48
C VAL A 275 -6.79 10.42 18.64
N LYS A 276 -7.79 10.32 19.52
CA LYS A 276 -8.54 9.09 19.75
C LYS A 276 -9.84 9.12 18.96
N VAL A 277 -10.08 8.09 18.17
CA VAL A 277 -11.31 7.85 17.41
C VAL A 277 -11.92 6.54 17.88
N GLU A 278 -13.09 6.61 18.47
CA GLU A 278 -13.77 5.48 19.09
C GLU A 278 -14.95 5.01 18.22
N PHE A 279 -15.02 3.69 18.07
CA PHE A 279 -16.05 2.97 17.35
C PHE A 279 -16.76 2.01 18.28
N VAL A 280 -18.09 2.00 18.25
CA VAL A 280 -18.94 1.08 18.98
C VAL A 280 -19.65 0.19 17.97
N VAL A 281 -19.24 -1.07 17.91
CA VAL A 281 -19.71 -2.05 16.92
C VAL A 281 -20.57 -3.09 17.62
N PRO A 282 -21.86 -3.19 17.29
CA PRO A 282 -22.71 -4.29 17.76
C PRO A 282 -22.15 -5.66 17.38
N TYR A 283 -22.26 -6.66 18.26
CA TYR A 283 -21.74 -8.01 17.97
C TYR A 283 -22.40 -8.71 16.78
N ASP A 284 -23.66 -8.37 16.46
CA ASP A 284 -24.38 -8.89 15.30
C ASP A 284 -23.93 -8.28 13.96
N GLU A 285 -23.13 -7.22 14.00
CA GLU A 285 -22.50 -6.59 12.83
C GLU A 285 -21.08 -7.11 12.58
N LEU A 286 -20.58 -8.04 13.41
CA LEU A 286 -19.29 -8.69 13.20
C LEU A 286 -19.39 -9.75 12.09
N THR A 287 -18.36 -9.84 11.26
CA THR A 287 -18.27 -10.88 10.23
C THR A 287 -17.44 -12.03 10.76
N PHE A 288 -18.07 -13.18 11.02
CA PHE A 288 -17.37 -14.38 11.49
C PHE A 288 -16.78 -15.19 10.34
N ASP A 289 -15.64 -15.82 10.60
CA ASP A 289 -15.02 -16.71 9.62
C ASP A 289 -15.96 -17.88 9.29
N PRO A 290 -16.06 -18.30 8.01
CA PRO A 290 -16.92 -19.42 7.62
C PRO A 290 -16.60 -20.75 8.33
N GLY A 291 -15.35 -20.90 8.79
CA GLY A 291 -14.88 -22.06 9.55
C GLY A 291 -14.90 -21.88 11.07
N SER A 292 -15.43 -20.75 11.56
CA SER A 292 -15.50 -20.43 12.98
C SER A 292 -16.46 -21.39 13.70
N SER A 293 -16.04 -21.88 14.86
CA SER A 293 -16.84 -22.77 15.71
C SER A 293 -18.05 -22.08 16.34
N ALA A 294 -18.07 -20.74 16.34
CA ALA A 294 -19.17 -19.91 16.81
C ALA A 294 -19.44 -18.76 15.82
N GLN A 295 -20.68 -18.29 15.81
CA GLN A 295 -21.15 -17.15 14.98
C GLN A 295 -21.60 -15.96 15.85
N GLN A 296 -21.15 -15.93 17.10
CA GLN A 296 -21.41 -14.86 18.06
C GLN A 296 -20.30 -14.83 19.11
N ILE A 297 -20.07 -13.66 19.72
CA ILE A 297 -19.15 -13.53 20.86
C ILE A 297 -19.90 -13.94 22.12
N GLN A 298 -19.44 -15.01 22.78
CA GLN A 298 -19.94 -15.46 24.09
C GLN A 298 -18.98 -15.15 25.25
N GLY A 299 -17.94 -14.35 24.97
CA GLY A 299 -16.81 -14.10 25.86
C GLY A 299 -15.55 -14.88 25.48
N GLY A 300 -14.47 -14.61 26.20
CA GLY A 300 -13.16 -15.23 25.99
C GLY A 300 -12.08 -14.25 25.53
N THR A 301 -10.86 -14.77 25.47
CA THR A 301 -9.65 -14.00 25.16
C THR A 301 -9.27 -14.15 23.68
N PHE A 302 -9.11 -13.02 22.98
CA PHE A 302 -8.83 -12.97 21.55
C PHE A 302 -7.49 -12.30 21.27
N LEU A 303 -6.70 -12.88 20.37
CA LEU A 303 -5.62 -12.17 19.71
C LEU A 303 -6.23 -11.26 18.64
N MET A 304 -5.89 -9.97 18.66
CA MET A 304 -6.44 -8.99 17.74
C MET A 304 -5.35 -8.31 16.92
N VAL A 305 -5.63 -8.08 15.63
CA VAL A 305 -4.75 -7.39 14.69
C VAL A 305 -5.49 -6.27 13.99
N GLY A 306 -4.78 -5.16 13.72
CA GLY A 306 -5.35 -3.99 13.07
C GLY A 306 -4.57 -3.61 11.82
N VAL A 307 -5.28 -3.23 10.76
CA VAL A 307 -4.66 -2.61 9.58
C VAL A 307 -5.49 -1.41 9.10
N ALA A 308 -4.80 -0.39 8.61
CA ALA A 308 -5.41 0.78 7.98
C ALA A 308 -4.88 0.93 6.55
N ASN A 309 -5.76 1.35 5.65
CA ASN A 309 -5.43 1.86 4.33
C ASN A 309 -6.14 3.21 4.21
N VAL A 310 -5.39 4.29 4.27
CA VAL A 310 -5.94 5.65 4.37
C VAL A 310 -5.28 6.56 3.34
N ASP A 311 -5.97 7.62 2.93
CA ASP A 311 -5.37 8.66 2.11
C ASP A 311 -4.89 9.81 3.00
N ILE A 312 -3.60 10.11 2.90
CA ILE A 312 -2.98 11.31 3.49
C ILE A 312 -3.28 12.49 2.58
N GLN A 313 -3.84 13.55 3.15
CA GLN A 313 -4.14 14.81 2.47
C GLN A 313 -3.01 15.83 2.62
N SER A 314 -2.39 15.86 3.81
CA SER A 314 -1.24 16.70 4.10
C SER A 314 -0.29 16.02 5.10
N PRO A 315 1.01 16.36 5.07
CA PRO A 315 1.65 17.35 4.20
C PRO A 315 1.83 16.84 2.76
N ALA A 316 2.02 17.77 1.81
CA ALA A 316 2.08 17.47 0.38
C ALA A 316 3.13 16.40 0.03
N ALA A 317 4.24 16.40 0.76
CA ALA A 317 5.35 15.46 0.65
C ALA A 317 4.94 13.98 0.89
N MET A 318 3.86 13.74 1.64
CA MET A 318 3.34 12.41 1.96
C MET A 318 1.95 12.16 1.36
N LYS A 319 1.44 13.09 0.54
CA LYS A 319 0.06 13.02 0.03
C LYS A 319 -0.15 11.75 -0.80
N GLY A 320 -1.23 11.02 -0.50
CA GLY A 320 -1.60 9.79 -1.20
C GLY A 320 -1.86 8.62 -0.26
N LYS A 321 -1.83 7.41 -0.83
CA LYS A 321 -2.19 6.17 -0.12
C LYS A 321 -1.11 5.76 0.86
N ALA A 322 -1.54 5.45 2.07
CA ALA A 322 -0.75 4.85 3.12
C ALA A 322 -1.38 3.54 3.57
N PHE A 323 -0.57 2.50 3.70
CA PHE A 323 -0.98 1.26 4.34
C PHE A 323 -0.29 1.17 5.69
N ILE A 324 -1.01 0.84 6.75
CA ILE A 324 -0.46 0.88 8.10
C ILE A 324 -0.85 -0.42 8.81
N ARG A 325 0.13 -1.15 9.33
CA ARG A 325 -0.14 -2.21 10.30
C ARG A 325 -0.19 -1.54 11.66
N MET A 326 -1.22 -1.82 12.44
CA MET A 326 -1.24 -1.35 13.82
C MET A 326 -0.47 -2.34 14.69
N ASP A 327 0.08 -1.85 15.80
CA ASP A 327 0.79 -2.71 16.74
C ASP A 327 -0.12 -3.83 17.26
N GLU A 328 0.42 -5.05 17.33
CA GLU A 328 -0.30 -6.20 17.91
C GLU A 328 -0.67 -5.89 19.36
N GLN A 329 -1.91 -6.21 19.72
CA GLN A 329 -2.39 -6.04 21.09
C GLN A 329 -2.04 -7.27 21.93
N PRO A 330 -1.82 -7.09 23.24
CA PRO A 330 -1.99 -8.18 24.19
C PRO A 330 -3.37 -8.81 24.00
N ALA A 331 -3.50 -10.09 24.34
CA ALA A 331 -4.76 -10.80 24.16
C ALA A 331 -5.89 -10.10 24.93
N VAL A 332 -7.00 -9.84 24.25
CA VAL A 332 -8.11 -9.01 24.72
C VAL A 332 -9.23 -9.91 25.24
N ASP A 333 -9.65 -9.70 26.49
CA ASP A 333 -10.82 -10.36 27.05
C ASP A 333 -12.10 -9.64 26.62
N LEU A 334 -12.95 -10.33 25.87
CA LEU A 334 -14.25 -9.85 25.40
C LEU A 334 -15.42 -10.42 26.21
N THR A 335 -15.15 -10.90 27.42
CA THR A 335 -16.18 -11.32 28.36
C THR A 335 -16.89 -10.08 28.94
N GLU A 336 -18.22 -10.04 28.83
CA GLU A 336 -19.00 -8.93 29.41
C GLU A 336 -18.85 -8.91 30.93
N ARG A 337 -18.64 -7.71 31.48
CA ARG A 337 -18.59 -7.45 32.91
C ARG A 337 -19.88 -6.85 33.41
#